data_AF-A0A317UA06-F1
#
_entry.id   AF-A0A317UA06-F1
#
_cell.length_a   1.000
_cell.length_b   1.000
_cell.length_c   1.000
_cell.angle_alpha   90.00
_cell.angle_beta   90.00
_cell.angle_gamma   90.00
#
_symmetry.space_group_name_H-M   'P 1'
#
loop_
_entity.id
_entity.type
_entity.pdbx_description
1 polymer ?
#
loop_
_entity_poly.entity_id
_entity_poly.type
_entity_poly.pdbx_seq_one_letter_code
_entity_poly.pdbx_strand_id
1 'polypeptide(L)'
;MFRIRKVNKKNIAEEIKPGDIVQHFKRTDDMQANEYLYRIIAEAKHTETNEYMVVYQAMYGDFQTYARPMAMFLSPVDKDKYPDAKQEFRFEKCQFSNDGKWLPEF
;
A
#
# COMPACT_ATOMS: atom_id res chain seq x y z
N MET A 1 -2.69 11.43 1.00
CA MET A 1 -3.03 10.88 2.34
C MET A 1 -1.75 10.63 3.13
N PHE A 2 -1.79 10.78 4.46
CA PHE A 2 -0.60 10.68 5.31
C PHE A 2 -0.76 9.60 6.38
N ARG A 3 0.36 8.97 6.76
CA ARG A 3 0.47 8.16 7.97
C ARG A 3 1.75 8.49 8.72
N ILE A 4 1.82 8.08 9.99
CA ILE A 4 3.04 8.20 10.79
C ILE A 4 3.74 6.84 10.82
N ARG A 5 5.00 6.82 10.41
CA ARG A 5 5.90 5.66 10.52
C ARG A 5 6.99 5.94 11.54
N LYS A 6 7.41 4.92 12.30
CA LYS A 6 8.56 4.99 13.20
C LYS A 6 9.83 4.53 12.50
N VAL A 7 10.82 5.42 12.40
CA VAL A 7 12.16 5.10 11.86
C VAL A 7 13.20 5.57 12.85
N ASN A 8 14.10 4.69 13.30
CA ASN A 8 15.17 5.02 14.25
C ASN A 8 14.69 5.82 15.49
N LYS A 9 13.57 5.38 16.09
CA LYS A 9 12.88 6.04 17.23
C LYS A 9 12.31 7.44 16.95
N LYS A 10 12.29 7.88 15.69
CA LYS A 10 11.63 9.13 15.25
C LYS A 10 10.34 8.83 14.52
N ASN A 11 9.35 9.70 14.68
CA ASN A 11 8.12 9.67 13.90
C ASN A 11 8.33 10.48 12.62
N ILE A 12 8.05 9.86 11.48
CA ILE A 12 8.12 10.49 10.15
C ILE A 12 6.72 10.44 9.55
N ALA A 13 6.28 11.56 8.98
CA ALA A 13 5.08 11.61 8.17
C ALA A 13 5.40 11.05 6.79
N GLU A 14 4.75 9.95 6.43
CA GLU A 14 4.83 9.34 5.09
C GLU A 14 3.59 9.76 4.30
N GLU A 15 3.82 10.39 3.15
CA GLU A 15 2.77 10.73 2.20
C GLU A 15 2.60 9.58 1.19
N ILE A 16 1.35 9.18 0.97
CA ILE A 16 0.94 8.33 -0.15
C ILE A 16 -0.03 9.15 -1.00
N LYS A 17 0.20 9.20 -2.31
CA LYS A 17 -0.56 10.05 -3.24
C LYS A 17 -0.87 9.33 -4.56
N PRO A 18 -1.83 9.86 -5.35
CA PRO A 18 -2.09 9.36 -6.70
C PRO A 18 -0.81 9.21 -7.53
N GLY A 19 -0.67 8.07 -8.21
CA GLY A 19 0.50 7.70 -8.98
C GLY A 19 1.51 6.82 -8.24
N ASP A 20 1.53 6.83 -6.90
CA ASP A 20 2.41 5.95 -6.13
C ASP A 20 2.08 4.48 -6.39
N ILE A 21 3.14 3.66 -6.41
CA ILE A 21 3.01 2.20 -6.41
C ILE A 21 3.16 1.71 -4.97
N VAL A 22 2.28 0.81 -4.56
CA VAL A 22 2.32 0.17 -3.25
C VAL A 22 2.24 -1.35 -3.41
N GLN A 23 2.84 -2.06 -2.46
CA GLN A 23 2.68 -3.50 -2.32
C GLN A 23 1.79 -3.83 -1.13
N HIS A 24 0.95 -4.86 -1.28
CA HIS A 24 0.23 -5.43 -0.17
C HIS A 24 1.13 -6.41 0.62
N PHE A 25 0.95 -6.51 1.94
CA PHE A 25 1.78 -7.35 2.83
C PHE A 25 1.84 -8.85 2.50
N LYS A 26 0.98 -9.32 1.59
CA LYS A 26 0.97 -10.70 1.08
C LYS A 26 1.85 -10.90 -0.15
N ARG A 27 2.52 -9.86 -0.66
CA ARG A 27 3.44 -9.99 -1.77
C ARG A 27 4.54 -10.99 -1.41
N THR A 28 4.86 -11.86 -2.36
CA THR A 28 5.88 -12.90 -2.21
C THR A 28 7.28 -12.30 -2.37
N ASP A 29 8.32 -13.10 -2.09
CA ASP A 29 9.71 -12.68 -2.27
C ASP A 29 10.14 -12.61 -3.75
N ASP A 30 9.28 -13.03 -4.69
CA ASP A 30 9.52 -12.82 -6.12
C ASP A 30 9.22 -11.37 -6.53
N MET A 31 10.24 -10.53 -6.44
CA MET A 31 10.14 -9.11 -6.80
C MET A 31 9.97 -8.86 -8.30
N GLN A 32 10.08 -9.89 -9.16
CA GLN A 32 9.76 -9.78 -10.59
C GLN A 32 8.26 -9.86 -10.84
N ALA A 33 7.51 -10.52 -9.94
CA ALA A 33 6.08 -10.61 -10.05
C ALA A 33 5.41 -9.28 -9.66
N ASN A 34 4.44 -8.87 -10.49
CA ASN A 34 3.55 -7.75 -10.18
C ASN A 34 2.39 -8.14 -9.26
N GLU A 35 2.26 -9.41 -8.90
CA GLU A 35 1.21 -9.87 -8.00
C GLU A 35 1.29 -9.10 -6.68
N TYR A 36 0.13 -8.64 -6.19
CA TYR A 36 0.00 -7.77 -5.01
C TYR A 36 0.63 -6.37 -5.12
N LEU A 37 1.04 -5.94 -6.31
CA LEU A 37 1.32 -4.52 -6.59
C LEU A 37 0.07 -3.78 -7.01
N TYR A 38 -0.04 -2.54 -6.55
CA TYR A 38 -1.15 -1.67 -6.85
C TYR A 38 -0.67 -0.24 -7.10
N ARG A 39 -1.36 0.46 -8.01
CA ARG A 39 -1.19 1.89 -8.25
C ARG A 39 -2.29 2.67 -7.54
N ILE A 40 -1.94 3.73 -6.82
CA ILE A 40 -2.93 4.67 -6.26
C ILE A 40 -3.51 5.52 -7.38
N ILE A 41 -4.83 5.58 -7.46
CA ILE A 41 -5.55 6.35 -8.47
C ILE A 41 -6.08 7.65 -7.87
N ALA A 42 -6.78 7.57 -6.73
CA ALA A 42 -7.39 8.74 -6.11
C ALA A 42 -7.74 8.50 -4.63
N GLU A 43 -7.98 9.60 -3.93
CA GLU A 43 -8.75 9.62 -2.69
C GLU A 43 -10.20 9.97 -3.04
N ALA A 44 -11.15 9.30 -2.40
CA ALA A 44 -12.58 9.52 -2.61
C ALA A 44 -13.30 9.65 -1.27
N LYS A 45 -14.49 10.24 -1.28
CA LYS A 45 -15.40 10.27 -0.13
C LYS A 45 -16.66 9.51 -0.50
N HIS A 46 -16.98 8.48 0.28
CA HIS A 46 -18.20 7.69 0.09
C HIS A 46 -19.41 8.53 0.48
N THR A 47 -20.36 8.73 -0.43
CA THR A 47 -21.44 9.72 -0.27
C THR A 47 -22.45 9.35 0.82
N GLU A 48 -22.69 8.06 1.01
CA GLU A 48 -23.71 7.52 1.90
C GLU A 48 -23.21 7.41 3.34
N THR A 49 -21.90 7.16 3.53
CA THR A 49 -21.30 6.95 4.86
C THR A 49 -20.37 8.09 5.28
N ASN A 50 -20.04 8.99 4.36
CA ASN A 50 -19.00 10.02 4.51
C ASN A 50 -17.59 9.48 4.78
N GLU A 51 -17.35 8.18 4.63
CA GLU A 51 -16.03 7.59 4.85
C GLU A 51 -15.07 7.94 3.72
N TYR A 52 -13.82 8.23 4.09
CA TYR A 52 -12.74 8.39 3.12
C TYR A 52 -12.31 7.03 2.58
N MET A 53 -12.15 6.96 1.26
CA MET A 53 -11.79 5.78 0.51
C MET A 53 -10.50 6.02 -0.26
N VAL A 54 -9.73 4.97 -0.45
CA VAL A 54 -8.61 4.93 -1.39
C VAL A 54 -9.07 4.15 -2.61
N VAL A 55 -8.95 4.76 -3.78
CA VAL A 55 -9.18 4.12 -5.08
C VAL A 55 -7.82 3.72 -5.64
N TYR A 56 -7.64 2.45 -5.95
CA TYR A 56 -6.36 1.88 -6.37
C TYR A 56 -6.57 0.75 -7.38
N GLN A 57 -5.59 0.53 -8.25
CA GLN A 57 -5.67 -0.43 -9.35
C GLN A 57 -4.62 -1.52 -9.19
N ALA A 58 -4.98 -2.80 -9.37
CA ALA A 58 -4.00 -3.88 -9.44
C ALA A 58 -3.07 -3.69 -10.64
N MET A 59 -1.79 -4.03 -10.47
CA MET A 59 -0.80 -4.04 -11.56
C MET A 59 -0.60 -5.42 -12.19
N TYR A 60 -1.57 -6.32 -11.97
CA TYR A 60 -1.53 -7.72 -12.37
C TYR A 60 -2.94 -8.20 -12.74
N GLY A 61 -3.01 -9.35 -13.39
CA GLY A 61 -4.27 -9.89 -13.92
C GLY A 61 -4.93 -8.90 -14.89
N ASP A 62 -6.23 -8.66 -14.73
CA ASP A 62 -7.02 -7.78 -15.59
C ASP A 62 -6.95 -6.29 -15.19
N PHE A 63 -5.97 -5.89 -14.36
CA PHE A 63 -5.80 -4.52 -13.89
C PHE A 63 -7.06 -3.92 -13.24
N GLN A 64 -7.76 -4.74 -12.45
CA GLN A 64 -8.99 -4.36 -11.77
C GLN A 64 -8.77 -3.18 -10.81
N THR A 65 -9.72 -2.25 -10.78
CA THR A 65 -9.76 -1.12 -9.83
C THR A 65 -10.62 -1.46 -8.63
N TYR A 66 -10.15 -1.06 -7.44
CA TYR A 66 -10.77 -1.29 -6.15
C TYR A 66 -10.93 0.02 -5.37
N ALA A 67 -11.88 0.02 -4.44
CA ALA A 67 -12.02 1.05 -3.42
C ALA A 67 -11.97 0.39 -2.04
N ARG A 68 -11.24 0.99 -1.10
CA ARG A 68 -11.11 0.50 0.28
C ARG A 68 -11.18 1.65 1.28
N PRO A 69 -11.81 1.48 2.47
CA PRO A 69 -11.77 2.49 3.51
C PRO A 69 -10.34 2.90 3.83
N MET A 70 -10.08 4.21 3.84
CA MET A 70 -8.74 4.79 4.01
C MET A 70 -8.10 4.33 5.33
N ALA A 71 -8.87 4.29 6.42
CA ALA A 71 -8.40 3.79 7.71
C ALA A 71 -7.90 2.34 7.62
N MET A 72 -8.58 1.47 6.86
CA MET A 72 -8.16 0.09 6.65
C MET A 72 -7.05 -0.06 5.62
N PHE A 73 -6.87 0.91 4.73
CA PHE A 73 -5.78 0.93 3.77
C PHE A 73 -4.46 1.31 4.47
N LEU A 74 -4.50 2.35 5.30
CA LEU A 74 -3.35 2.87 6.04
C LEU A 74 -3.03 2.10 7.33
N SER A 75 -3.86 1.12 7.72
CA SER A 75 -3.69 0.39 8.99
C SER A 75 -2.43 -0.49 9.02
N PRO A 76 -1.86 -0.72 10.22
CA PRO A 76 -0.84 -1.75 10.41
C PRO A 76 -1.36 -3.14 10.00
N VAL A 77 -0.43 -4.04 9.70
CA VAL A 77 -0.76 -5.47 9.58
C VAL A 77 -1.15 -5.98 10.97
N ASP A 78 -2.23 -6.75 11.02
CA ASP A 78 -2.62 -7.50 12.21
C ASP A 78 -1.60 -8.62 12.46
N LYS A 79 -0.72 -8.44 13.45
CA LYS A 79 0.36 -9.38 13.77
C LYS A 79 -0.12 -10.61 14.55
N ASP A 80 -1.26 -10.54 15.21
CA ASP A 80 -1.84 -11.72 15.86
C ASP A 80 -2.33 -12.70 14.79
N LYS A 81 -2.92 -12.18 13.71
CA LYS A 81 -3.37 -12.98 12.56
C LYS A 81 -2.24 -13.35 11.59
N TYR A 82 -1.26 -12.48 11.42
CA TYR A 82 -0.14 -12.64 10.48
C TYR A 82 1.20 -12.38 11.19
N PRO A 83 1.65 -13.29 12.06
CA PRO A 83 2.86 -13.10 12.87
C PRO A 83 4.11 -12.94 12.00
N ASP A 84 4.17 -13.65 10.88
CA ASP A 84 5.33 -13.66 9.97
C ASP A 84 5.30 -12.53 8.91
N ALA A 85 4.31 -11.64 8.95
CA ALA A 85 4.25 -10.54 7.99
C ALA A 85 5.50 -9.66 8.12
N LYS A 86 6.27 -9.48 7.04
CA LYS A 86 7.48 -8.65 7.04
C LYS A 86 7.16 -7.15 7.13
N GLN A 87 6.04 -6.74 6.53
CA GLN A 87 5.59 -5.35 6.49
C GLN A 87 5.03 -4.88 7.84
N GLU A 88 5.16 -3.58 8.12
CA GLU A 88 4.50 -2.94 9.26
C GLU A 88 3.05 -2.61 8.92
N PHE A 89 2.82 -2.10 7.71
CA PHE A 89 1.51 -1.69 7.22
C PHE A 89 0.96 -2.60 6.13
N ARG A 90 -0.37 -2.63 5.99
CA ARG A 90 -1.04 -3.46 4.97
C ARG A 90 -0.59 -3.14 3.56
N PHE A 91 -0.38 -1.86 3.27
CA PHE A 91 0.16 -1.37 2.01
C PHE A 91 1.38 -0.49 2.29
N GLU A 92 2.46 -0.69 1.55
CA GLU A 92 3.70 0.09 1.70
C GLU A 92 4.23 0.51 0.34
N LYS A 93 4.80 1.72 0.23
CA LYS A 93 5.27 2.27 -1.05
C LYS A 93 6.43 1.46 -1.63
N CYS A 94 6.44 1.40 -2.95
CA CYS A 94 7.51 0.82 -3.74
C CYS A 94 8.15 1.87 -4.65
N GLN A 95 9.44 1.69 -4.88
CA GLN A 95 10.23 2.41 -5.86
C GLN A 95 10.63 1.47 -7.01
N PHE A 96 10.72 2.03 -8.21
CA PHE A 96 11.20 1.28 -9.36
C PHE A 96 12.73 1.26 -9.36
N SER A 97 13.31 0.08 -9.38
CA SER A 97 14.75 -0.13 -9.41
C SER A 97 15.30 -0.14 -10.84
N ASN A 98 16.61 0.08 -10.97
CA ASN A 98 17.29 0.10 -12.27
C ASN A 98 17.25 -1.26 -13.00
N ASP A 99 17.09 -2.36 -12.26
CA ASP A 99 16.92 -3.72 -12.80
C ASP A 99 15.46 -4.06 -13.13
N GLY A 100 14.58 -3.07 -13.17
CA GLY A 100 13.20 -3.21 -13.66
C GLY A 100 12.22 -3.80 -12.65
N LYS A 101 12.51 -3.71 -11.34
CA LYS A 101 11.68 -4.30 -10.28
C LYS A 101 11.05 -3.22 -9.42
N TRP A 102 9.89 -3.53 -8.85
CA TRP A 102 9.30 -2.69 -7.81
C TRP A 102 9.76 -3.20 -6.45
N LEU A 103 10.57 -2.41 -5.76
CA LEU A 103 11.13 -2.73 -4.45
C LEU A 103 10.49 -1.87 -3.37
N PRO A 104 10.30 -2.39 -2.15
CA PRO A 104 9.86 -1.57 -1.02
C PRO A 104 10.80 -0.38 -0.77
N GLU A 105 10.25 0.78 -0.40
CA GLU A 105 11.00 2.03 -0.18
C GLU A 105 11.69 2.12 1.21
N PHE A 106 12.04 1.00 1.86
CA PHE A 106 12.59 1.03 3.24
C PHE A 106 14.09 1.30 3.29
#